data_AF-A0A2E1LWM8-F1
#
_entry.id   AF-A0A2E1LWM8-F1
#
_cell.length_a   1.000
_cell.length_b   1.000
_cell.length_c   1.000
_cell.angle_alpha   90.00
_cell.angle_beta   90.00
_cell.angle_gamma   90.00
#
_symmetry.space_group_name_H-M   'P 1'
#
loop_
_entity.id
_entity.type
_entity.pdbx_description
1 polymer ?
#
loop_
_entity_poly.entity_id
_entity_poly.type
_entity_poly.pdbx_seq_one_letter_code
_entity_poly.pdbx_strand_id
1 'polypeptide(L)'
;MRIKHNLMDLLNALNLDGGMALGALFVALVALAGNWRLYVKCGQPGWSVVVPGYNVVVAMRIIGRPASHALRFLIPGYNIYFFFR
;
A
#
# COMPACT_ATOMS: atom_id res chain seq x y z
N MET A 1 28.39 27.20 -16.58
CA MET A 1 27.99 26.07 -17.44
C MET A 1 27.85 24.73 -16.69
N ARG A 2 28.73 24.43 -15.71
CA ARG A 2 28.80 23.13 -15.01
C ARG A 2 27.62 22.79 -14.08
N ILE A 3 26.95 23.79 -13.50
CA ILE A 3 25.81 23.57 -12.57
C ILE A 3 24.57 23.03 -13.31
N LYS A 4 24.31 23.49 -14.54
CA LYS A 4 23.14 23.05 -15.32
C LYS A 4 23.26 21.60 -15.80
N HIS A 5 24.47 21.13 -16.08
CA HIS A 5 24.70 19.73 -16.49
C HIS A 5 24.36 18.77 -15.35
N ASN A 6 24.96 18.96 -14.16
CA ASN A 6 24.63 18.17 -12.97
C ASN A 6 23.14 18.25 -12.61
N LEU A 7 22.50 19.41 -12.79
CA LEU A 7 21.05 19.54 -12.53
C LEU A 7 20.23 18.72 -13.53
N MET A 8 20.58 18.76 -14.82
CA MET A 8 19.90 17.95 -15.85
C MET A 8 20.17 16.45 -15.66
N ASP A 9 21.36 16.07 -15.20
CA ASP A 9 21.71 14.68 -14.87
C ASP A 9 20.96 14.20 -13.62
N LEU A 10 20.76 15.05 -12.61
CA LEU A 10 19.91 14.75 -11.46
C LEU A 10 18.42 14.67 -11.82
N LEU A 11 17.95 15.56 -12.69
CA LEU A 11 16.59 15.49 -13.22
C LEU A 11 16.40 14.21 -14.06
N ASN A 12 17.41 13.78 -14.84
CA ASN A 12 17.36 12.52 -15.58
C ASN A 12 17.48 11.27 -14.70
N ALA A 13 18.28 11.31 -13.63
CA ALA A 13 18.33 10.23 -12.64
C ALA A 13 17.01 10.11 -11.85
N LEU A 14 16.26 11.20 -11.71
CA LEU A 14 14.91 11.24 -11.14
C LEU A 14 13.80 11.00 -12.18
N ASN A 15 14.09 11.13 -13.48
CA ASN A 15 13.19 10.73 -14.55
C ASN A 15 13.13 9.19 -14.53
N LEU A 16 12.21 8.65 -13.73
CA LEU A 16 11.68 7.30 -14.00
C LEU A 16 11.22 7.33 -15.45
N ASP A 17 11.89 6.55 -16.32
CA ASP A 17 11.52 6.38 -17.71
C ASP A 17 10.00 6.30 -17.83
N GLY A 18 9.39 7.22 -18.59
CA GLY A 18 7.94 7.43 -18.56
C GLY A 18 7.13 6.16 -18.78
N GLY A 19 7.68 5.18 -19.51
CA GLY A 19 7.10 3.84 -19.67
C GLY A 19 6.99 3.04 -18.37
N MET A 20 8.01 3.02 -17.52
CA MET A 20 7.95 2.35 -16.22
C MET A 20 7.00 3.07 -15.26
N ALA A 21 7.02 4.40 -15.24
CA ALA A 21 6.16 5.20 -14.36
C ALA A 21 4.67 4.96 -14.67
N LEU A 22 4.29 4.93 -15.95
CA LEU A 22 2.92 4.65 -16.39
C LEU A 22 2.51 3.20 -16.07
N GLY A 23 3.40 2.24 -16.27
CA GLY A 23 3.15 0.84 -15.91
C GLY A 23 2.90 0.66 -14.41
N ALA A 24 3.73 1.28 -13.56
CA ALA A 24 3.57 1.24 -12.11
C ALA A 24 2.24 1.88 -11.66
N LEU A 25 1.86 3.01 -12.27
CA LEU A 25 0.60 3.69 -11.97
C LEU A 25 -0.61 2.82 -12.33
N PHE A 26 -0.59 2.17 -13.50
CA PHE A 26 -1.66 1.27 -13.93
C PHE A 26 -1.85 0.10 -12.96
N VAL A 27 -0.75 -0.58 -12.59
CA VAL A 27 -0.79 -1.69 -11.63
C VAL A 27 -1.30 -1.22 -10.26
N ALA A 28 -0.86 -0.05 -9.79
CA ALA A 28 -1.32 0.53 -8.54
C ALA A 28 -2.83 0.81 -8.54
N LEU A 29 -3.37 1.38 -9.64
CA LEU A 29 -4.81 1.64 -9.77
C LEU A 29 -5.64 0.36 -9.78
N VAL A 30 -5.19 -0.67 -10.51
CA VAL A 30 -5.87 -1.97 -10.54
C VAL A 30 -5.83 -2.64 -9.16
N ALA A 31 -4.70 -2.61 -8.47
CA ALA A 31 -4.56 -3.16 -7.12
C ALA A 31 -5.46 -2.43 -6.11
N LEU A 32 -5.56 -1.10 -6.19
CA LEU A 32 -6.43 -0.31 -5.32
C LEU A 32 -7.91 -0.61 -5.59
N ALA A 33 -8.31 -0.69 -6.86
CA ALA A 33 -9.68 -1.02 -7.26
C ALA A 33 -10.08 -2.44 -6.82
N GLY A 34 -9.16 -3.42 -6.94
CA GLY A 34 -9.37 -4.79 -6.48
C GLY A 34 -9.58 -4.87 -4.97
N ASN A 35 -8.73 -4.20 -4.19
CA ASN A 35 -8.90 -4.11 -2.74
C ASN A 35 -10.21 -3.39 -2.38
N TRP A 36 -10.56 -2.29 -3.03
CA TRP A 36 -11.82 -1.58 -2.76
C TRP A 36 -13.03 -2.51 -2.94
N ARG A 37 -13.09 -3.25 -4.05
CA ARG A 37 -14.17 -4.21 -4.33
C ARG A 37 -14.24 -5.33 -3.28
N LEU A 38 -13.09 -5.83 -2.81
CA LEU A 38 -13.03 -6.83 -1.74
C LEU A 38 -13.65 -6.29 -0.44
N TYR A 39 -13.30 -5.07 -0.05
CA TYR A 39 -13.74 -4.48 1.22
C TYR A 39 -15.25 -4.22 1.21
N VAL A 40 -15.77 -3.72 0.08
CA VAL A 40 -17.22 -3.53 -0.12
C VAL A 40 -17.97 -4.87 -0.08
N LYS A 41 -17.42 -5.94 -0.64
CA LYS A 41 -18.04 -7.28 -0.61
C LYS A 41 -18.14 -7.83 0.82
N CYS A 42 -17.21 -7.47 1.68
CA CYS A 42 -17.20 -7.85 3.09
C CYS A 42 -17.99 -6.89 3.99
N GLY A 43 -18.79 -5.98 3.41
CA GLY A 43 -19.62 -5.02 4.16
C GLY A 43 -18.82 -3.93 4.87
N GLN A 44 -17.55 -3.73 4.49
CA GLN A 44 -16.68 -2.71 5.06
C GLN A 44 -16.54 -1.51 4.12
N PRO A 45 -16.23 -0.30 4.64
CA PRO A 45 -16.06 0.87 3.81
C PRO A 45 -14.89 0.70 2.83
N GLY A 46 -15.14 0.83 1.53
CA GLY A 46 -14.11 0.61 0.50
C GLY A 46 -12.99 1.68 0.48
N TRP A 47 -13.26 2.88 0.99
CA TRP A 47 -12.25 3.94 1.15
C TRP A 47 -11.18 3.60 2.20
N SER A 48 -11.45 2.62 3.08
CA SER A 48 -10.53 2.21 4.15
C SER A 48 -9.17 1.74 3.61
N VAL A 49 -9.12 1.31 2.35
CA VAL A 49 -7.90 0.85 1.67
C VAL A 49 -6.86 1.96 1.55
N VAL A 50 -7.29 3.22 1.46
CA VAL A 50 -6.40 4.37 1.23
C VAL A 50 -5.71 4.84 2.51
N VAL A 51 -6.33 4.67 3.68
CA VAL A 51 -5.82 5.20 4.95
C VAL A 51 -4.89 4.20 5.64
N PRO A 52 -3.59 4.54 5.83
CA PRO A 52 -2.65 3.69 6.55
C PRO A 52 -3.12 3.46 7.99
N GLY A 53 -2.95 2.23 8.50
CA GLY A 53 -3.42 1.82 9.83
C GLY A 53 -4.90 1.41 9.87
N TYR A 54 -5.82 2.23 9.32
CA TYR A 54 -7.24 1.86 9.26
C TYR A 54 -7.49 0.69 8.30
N ASN A 55 -6.75 0.64 7.18
CA ASN A 55 -6.77 -0.48 6.24
C ASN A 55 -6.53 -1.82 6.96
N VAL A 56 -5.53 -1.87 7.86
CA VAL A 56 -5.20 -3.05 8.65
C VAL A 56 -6.35 -3.38 9.61
N VAL A 57 -6.85 -2.43 10.39
CA VAL A 57 -8.01 -2.64 11.29
C VAL A 57 -9.21 -3.24 10.56
N VAL A 58 -9.52 -2.73 9.37
CA VAL A 58 -10.62 -3.21 8.55
C VAL A 58 -10.32 -4.59 7.97
N ALA A 59 -9.08 -4.87 7.55
CA ALA A 59 -8.66 -6.22 7.15
C ALA A 59 -8.87 -7.24 8.27
N MET A 60 -8.56 -6.91 9.53
CA MET A 60 -8.84 -7.79 10.67
C MET A 60 -10.34 -8.05 10.86
N ARG A 61 -11.19 -7.03 10.63
CA ARG A 61 -12.65 -7.20 10.67
C ARG A 61 -13.15 -8.12 9.57
N ILE A 62 -12.55 -8.05 8.36
CA ILE A 62 -12.87 -8.94 7.25
C ILE A 62 -12.54 -10.40 7.60
N ILE A 63 -11.39 -10.63 8.25
CA ILE A 63 -10.94 -11.97 8.68
C ILE A 63 -11.72 -12.47 9.93
N GLY A 64 -12.53 -11.62 10.55
CA GLY A 64 -13.29 -11.95 11.76
C GLY A 64 -12.45 -11.99 13.04
N ARG A 65 -11.30 -11.31 13.07
CA ARG A 65 -10.39 -11.26 14.23
C ARG A 65 -10.45 -9.90 14.95
N PRO A 66 -10.08 -9.83 16.24
CA PRO A 66 -10.16 -8.59 17.02
C PRO A 66 -9.34 -7.45 16.42
N ALA A 67 -9.89 -6.23 16.39
CA ALA A 67 -9.22 -5.04 15.88
C ALA A 67 -7.89 -4.72 16.61
N SER A 68 -7.74 -5.15 17.88
CA SER A 68 -6.52 -4.98 18.67
C SER A 68 -5.31 -5.76 18.11
N HIS A 69 -5.52 -6.67 17.15
CA HIS A 69 -4.42 -7.28 16.41
C HIS A 69 -3.78 -6.34 15.38
N ALA A 70 -4.49 -5.30 14.92
CA ALA A 70 -3.91 -4.30 14.03
C ALA A 70 -2.76 -3.51 14.69
N LEU A 71 -2.85 -3.26 16.01
CA LEU A 71 -1.76 -2.60 16.75
C LEU A 71 -0.50 -3.49 16.82
N ARG A 72 -0.68 -4.82 16.85
CA ARG A 72 0.43 -5.79 16.91
C ARG A 72 1.21 -5.90 15.60
N PHE A 73 0.70 -5.34 14.50
CA PHE A 73 1.46 -5.23 13.24
C PHE A 73 2.61 -4.21 13.31
N LEU A 74 2.59 -3.26 14.25
CA LEU A 74 3.74 -2.37 14.51
C LEU A 74 4.90 -3.09 15.21
N ILE A 75 4.64 -4.21 15.89
CA ILE A 75 5.66 -4.95 16.62
C ILE A 75 6.25 -6.02 15.69
N PRO A 76 7.53 -5.90 15.29
CA PRO A 76 8.16 -6.91 14.44
C PRO A 76 8.20 -8.26 15.16
N GLY A 77 7.84 -9.34 14.46
CA GLY A 77 7.82 -10.72 14.98
C GLY A 77 6.43 -11.29 15.31
N TYR A 78 5.43 -10.46 15.63
CA TYR A 78 4.07 -10.96 15.95
C TYR A 78 3.34 -11.56 14.72
N ASN A 79 3.73 -11.16 13.50
CA ASN A 79 3.24 -11.76 12.26
C ASN A 79 3.58 -13.25 12.14
N ILE A 80 4.74 -13.67 12.63
CA ILE A 80 5.18 -15.07 12.56
C ILE A 80 4.40 -15.92 13.56
N TYR A 81 4.13 -15.38 14.76
CA TYR A 81 3.25 -16.03 15.75
C TYR A 81 1.84 -16.27 15.21
N PHE A 82 1.31 -15.35 14.42
CA PHE A 82 0.00 -15.48 13.78
C PHE A 82 -0.06 -16.57 12.70
N PHE A 83 1.06 -16.87 12.05
CA PHE A 83 1.15 -17.89 11.01
C PHE A 83 1.23 -19.31 11.59
N PHE A 84 1.83 -19.45 12.77
CA PHE A 84 2.03 -20.74 13.44
C PHE A 84 0.90 -21.17 14.41
N ARG A 85 -0.14 -20.34 14.63
CA ARG A 85 -1.29 -20.68 15.50
C ARG A 85 -2.64 -20.40 14.86
#